data_AF-A0A967WAX9-F1
#
_entry.id   AF-A0A967WAX9-F1
#
_cell.length_a   1.000
_cell.length_b   1.000
_cell.length_c   1.000
_cell.angle_alpha   90.00
_cell.angle_beta   90.00
_cell.angle_gamma   90.00
#
_symmetry.space_group_name_H-M   'P 1'
#
loop_
_entity.id
_entity.type
_entity.pdbx_description
1 polymer ?
#
loop_
_entity_poly.entity_id
_entity_poly.type
_entity_poly.pdbx_seq_one_letter_code
_entity_poly.pdbx_strand_id
1 'polypeptide(L)'
;IFRMLFNGTGDQGVLRLWENELEVTDGGVDTATVDTGAAFTYGVWYENTAAVNININAYRGGNCLIVARAVWATQTVRVVARAVGALTQTPGVT
;
A
#
# COMPACT_ATOMS: atom_id res chain seq x y z
N ILE A 1 -2.91 -22.80 -13.93
CA ILE A 1 -3.70 -22.19 -12.82
C ILE A 1 -2.89 -21.02 -12.30
N PHE A 2 -3.39 -19.78 -12.44
CA PHE A 2 -2.74 -18.61 -11.84
C PHE A 2 -2.91 -18.72 -10.32
N ARG A 3 -1.81 -18.93 -9.61
CA ARG A 3 -1.81 -19.01 -8.15
C ARG A 3 -1.76 -17.59 -7.59
N MET A 4 -2.88 -16.89 -7.62
CA MET A 4 -3.03 -15.61 -6.90
C MET A 4 -3.33 -15.93 -5.43
N LEU A 5 -2.31 -15.79 -4.58
CA LEU A 5 -2.39 -15.98 -3.12
C LEU A 5 -1.95 -14.66 -2.48
N PHE A 6 -2.84 -13.68 -2.45
CA PHE A 6 -2.57 -12.40 -1.78
C PHE A 6 -2.18 -12.63 -0.32
N ASN A 7 -1.21 -11.88 0.20
CA ASN A 7 -0.99 -11.76 1.63
C ASN A 7 -2.02 -10.75 2.19
N GLY A 8 -3.19 -11.26 2.56
CA GLY A 8 -4.33 -10.43 2.97
C GLY A 8 -5.58 -11.25 3.25
N THR A 9 -6.75 -10.60 3.18
CA THR A 9 -8.06 -11.23 3.45
C THR A 9 -9.04 -10.87 2.35
N GLY A 10 -9.77 -11.86 1.82
CA GLY A 10 -10.78 -11.64 0.78
C GLY A 10 -10.19 -11.04 -0.50
N ASP A 11 -10.73 -9.89 -0.92
CA ASP A 11 -10.45 -9.24 -2.20
C ASP A 11 -9.31 -8.21 -2.12
N GLN A 12 -8.41 -8.38 -1.16
CA GLN A 12 -7.32 -7.44 -0.94
C GLN A 12 -6.07 -8.10 -0.37
N GLY A 13 -4.92 -7.57 -0.78
CA GLY A 13 -3.62 -7.91 -0.22
C GLY A 13 -2.50 -7.67 -1.20
N VAL A 14 -1.28 -7.81 -0.68
CA VAL A 14 -0.06 -7.73 -1.48
C VAL A 14 0.12 -9.02 -2.25
N LEU A 15 0.53 -8.92 -3.51
CA LEU A 15 0.78 -10.10 -4.33
C LEU A 15 2.07 -10.78 -3.87
N ARG A 16 1.95 -12.03 -3.41
CA ARG A 16 3.10 -12.82 -2.98
C ARG A 16 3.88 -13.33 -4.17
N LEU A 17 5.19 -13.40 -4.00
CA LEU A 17 6.19 -13.85 -4.97
C LEU A 17 6.17 -13.02 -6.27
N TRP A 18 5.80 -11.74 -6.18
CA TRP A 18 5.84 -10.79 -7.27
C TRP A 18 6.81 -9.65 -6.97
N GLU A 19 7.88 -9.58 -7.75
CA GLU A 19 8.99 -8.65 -7.55
C GLU A 19 9.49 -8.65 -6.09
N ASN A 20 9.56 -7.48 -5.45
CA ASN A 20 9.98 -7.33 -4.05
C ASN A 20 8.78 -7.24 -3.09
N GLU A 21 7.59 -7.68 -3.52
CA GLU A 21 6.39 -7.79 -2.70
C GLU A 21 6.01 -6.51 -1.93
N LEU A 22 6.25 -5.33 -2.51
CA LEU A 22 6.00 -4.04 -1.84
C LEU A 22 6.68 -3.95 -0.46
N GLU A 23 7.86 -4.55 -0.32
CA GLU A 23 8.64 -4.49 0.90
C GLU A 23 8.92 -3.04 1.30
N VAL A 24 8.78 -2.75 2.59
CA VAL A 24 9.03 -1.42 3.13
C VAL A 24 10.36 -1.42 3.84
N THR A 25 11.29 -0.61 3.37
CA THR A 25 12.64 -0.46 3.88
C THR A 25 12.88 0.96 4.43
N ASP A 26 13.97 1.12 5.18
CA ASP A 26 14.39 2.43 5.67
C ASP A 26 14.86 3.31 4.49
N GLY A 27 14.15 4.41 4.25
CA GLY A 27 14.48 5.38 3.22
C GLY A 27 15.33 6.55 3.71
N GLY A 28 15.73 6.54 4.99
CA GLY A 28 16.44 7.62 5.65
C GLY A 28 15.52 8.56 6.42
N VAL A 29 16.00 9.79 6.68
CA VAL A 29 15.30 10.75 7.54
C VAL A 29 13.88 11.01 7.05
N ASP A 30 12.91 10.77 7.94
CA ASP A 30 11.47 10.94 7.71
C ASP A 30 10.95 10.27 6.43
N THR A 31 11.59 9.19 5.97
CA THR A 31 11.25 8.55 4.70
C THR A 31 11.19 7.04 4.87
N ALA A 32 10.09 6.44 4.39
CA ALA A 32 10.01 4.99 4.18
C ALA A 32 10.10 4.72 2.68
N THR A 33 10.93 3.78 2.26
CA THR A 33 11.00 3.35 0.86
C THR A 33 10.13 2.13 0.67
N VAL A 34 9.28 2.15 -0.33
CA VAL A 34 8.45 1.00 -0.73
C VAL A 34 9.02 0.46 -2.03
N ASP A 35 9.57 -0.74 -1.98
CA ASP A 35 10.18 -1.40 -3.12
C ASP A 35 9.13 -1.87 -4.13
N THR A 36 9.60 -2.41 -5.25
CA THR A 36 8.76 -2.83 -6.37
C THR A 36 7.82 -3.98 -5.99
N GLY A 37 6.67 -4.07 -6.62
CA GLY A 37 5.68 -5.10 -6.34
C GLY A 37 4.28 -4.71 -6.76
N ALA A 38 3.31 -5.53 -6.35
CA ALA A 38 1.91 -5.34 -6.69
C ALA A 38 0.98 -5.65 -5.54
N ALA A 39 -0.19 -5.04 -5.56
CA ALA A 39 -1.27 -5.31 -4.63
C ALA A 39 -2.63 -5.22 -5.32
N PHE A 40 -3.60 -5.89 -4.73
CA PHE A 40 -5.00 -5.71 -5.06
C PHE A 40 -5.71 -5.10 -3.85
N THR A 41 -6.49 -4.05 -4.06
CA THR A 41 -7.15 -3.31 -2.99
C THR A 41 -8.58 -3.01 -3.40
N TYR A 42 -9.54 -3.75 -2.84
CA TYR A 42 -10.97 -3.61 -3.09
C TYR A 42 -11.34 -3.56 -4.59
N GLY A 43 -10.85 -4.51 -5.39
CA GLY A 43 -11.17 -4.56 -6.82
C GLY A 43 -10.23 -3.75 -7.72
N VAL A 44 -9.32 -2.96 -7.15
CA VAL A 44 -8.42 -2.10 -7.91
C VAL A 44 -6.98 -2.62 -7.85
N TRP A 45 -6.35 -2.77 -9.02
CA TRP A 45 -4.96 -3.20 -9.17
C TRP A 45 -3.98 -2.05 -8.88
N TYR A 46 -2.87 -2.39 -8.23
CA TYR A 46 -1.73 -1.51 -7.98
C TYR A 46 -0.44 -2.24 -8.33
N GLU A 47 0.48 -1.53 -8.98
CA GLU A 47 1.83 -2.01 -9.25
C GLU A 47 2.80 -0.84 -9.29
N ASN A 48 4.00 -1.03 -8.74
CA ASN A 48 5.13 -0.12 -8.90
C ASN A 48 6.34 -0.89 -9.45
N THR A 49 6.78 -0.51 -10.64
CA THR A 49 7.98 -1.09 -11.27
C THR A 49 9.27 -0.38 -10.85
N ALA A 50 9.17 0.62 -9.96
CA ALA A 50 10.28 1.33 -9.34
C ALA A 50 9.95 1.62 -7.87
N ALA A 51 10.99 1.70 -7.04
CA ALA A 51 10.84 2.04 -5.63
C ALA A 51 10.23 3.44 -5.44
N VAL A 52 9.37 3.58 -4.43
CA VAL A 52 8.63 4.82 -4.14
C VAL A 52 8.96 5.27 -2.72
N ASN A 53 9.41 6.53 -2.59
CA ASN A 53 9.68 7.13 -1.29
C ASN A 53 8.41 7.77 -0.72
N ILE A 54 8.05 7.38 0.50
CA ILE A 54 6.91 7.89 1.24
C ILE A 54 7.41 8.78 2.37
N ASN A 55 7.01 10.05 2.33
CA ASN A 55 7.28 10.99 3.42
C ASN A 55 6.43 10.64 4.64
N ILE A 56 7.10 10.43 5.78
CA ILE A 56 6.49 10.09 7.08
C ILE A 56 6.70 11.19 8.14
N ASN A 57 7.23 12.36 7.77
CA ASN A 57 7.54 13.47 8.69
C ASN A 57 6.31 13.91 9.51
N ALA A 58 5.13 13.89 8.91
CA ALA A 58 3.88 14.25 9.60
C ALA A 58 3.55 13.34 10.80
N TYR A 59 4.20 12.18 10.92
CA TYR A 59 4.01 11.20 12.00
C TYR A 59 5.21 11.13 12.94
N ARG A 60 6.16 12.06 12.83
CA ARG A 60 7.33 12.14 13.71
C ARG A 60 6.91 12.19 15.17
N GLY A 61 7.53 11.35 16.01
CA GLY A 61 7.19 11.21 17.43
C GLY A 61 6.04 10.24 17.72
N GLY A 62 5.49 9.56 16.71
CA GLY A 62 4.50 8.50 16.86
C GLY A 62 4.68 7.39 15.82
N ASN A 63 3.69 6.51 15.75
CA ASN A 63 3.67 5.39 14.80
C ASN A 63 2.77 5.71 13.60
N CYS A 64 3.18 5.26 12.42
CA CYS A 64 2.35 5.25 11.23
C CYS A 64 2.41 3.89 10.54
N LEU A 65 1.52 3.69 9.57
CA LEU A 65 1.46 2.51 8.73
C LEU A 65 1.58 2.96 7.27
N ILE A 66 2.39 2.24 6.50
CA ILE A 66 2.41 2.35 5.06
C ILE A 66 1.31 1.45 4.51
N VAL A 67 0.38 2.01 3.75
CA VAL A 67 -0.82 1.30 3.27
C VAL A 67 -1.04 1.54 1.78
N ALA A 68 -1.44 0.48 1.08
CA ALA A 68 -2.09 0.60 -0.22
C ALA A 68 -3.55 1.00 0.00
N ARG A 69 -3.96 2.14 -0.56
CA ARG A 69 -5.29 2.73 -0.36
C ARG A 69 -6.00 2.95 -1.67
N ALA A 70 -7.18 2.35 -1.85
CA ALA A 70 -8.06 2.68 -2.97
C ALA A 70 -8.54 4.14 -2.93
N VAL A 71 -8.62 4.75 -4.10
CA VAL A 71 -9.15 6.10 -4.34
C VAL A 71 -10.35 5.94 -5.26
N TRP A 72 -11.55 5.93 -4.67
CA TRP A 72 -12.79 5.60 -5.37
C TRP A 72 -13.13 6.55 -6.50
N ALA A 73 -12.85 7.85 -6.32
CA ALA A 73 -13.14 8.86 -7.34
C ALA A 73 -12.38 8.63 -8.65
N THR A 74 -11.17 8.07 -8.56
CA THR A 74 -10.30 7.82 -9.72
C THR A 74 -10.18 6.34 -10.06
N GLN A 75 -10.76 5.45 -9.25
CA GLN A 75 -10.59 4.00 -9.35
C GLN A 75 -9.10 3.60 -9.44
N THR A 76 -8.27 4.22 -8.60
CA THR A 76 -6.82 3.92 -8.52
C THR A 76 -6.43 3.55 -7.10
N VAL A 77 -5.25 2.99 -6.93
CA VAL A 77 -4.64 2.75 -5.61
C VAL A 77 -3.42 3.64 -5.44
N ARG A 78 -3.19 4.10 -4.21
CA ARG A 78 -1.98 4.84 -3.84
C ARG A 78 -1.37 4.23 -2.60
N VAL A 79 -0.04 4.15 -2.57
CA VAL A 79 0.71 3.82 -1.37
C VAL A 79 0.97 5.10 -0.59
N VAL A 80 0.58 5.12 0.68
CA VAL A 80 0.62 6.32 1.53
C VAL A 80 0.87 5.96 2.98
N ALA A 81 1.41 6.90 3.76
CA ALA A 81 1.47 6.79 5.21
C ALA A 81 0.15 7.23 5.87
N ARG A 82 -0.28 6.51 6.91
CA ARG A 82 -1.47 6.81 7.73
C ARG A 82 -1.17 6.61 9.21
N ALA A 83 -1.80 7.42 10.07
CA ALA A 83 -1.73 7.22 11.51
C ALA A 83 -2.30 5.86 11.91
N VAL A 84 -1.71 5.24 12.93
CA VAL A 84 -2.27 4.03 13.54
C VAL A 84 -3.68 4.35 14.07
N GLY A 85 -4.68 3.59 13.63
CA GLY A 85 -6.09 3.81 13.97
C GLY A 85 -6.90 4.63 12.96
N ALA A 86 -6.26 5.27 11.98
CA ALA A 86 -6.94 6.00 10.89
C ALA A 86 -7.07 5.15 9.61
N LEU A 87 -7.38 3.86 9.77
CA LEU A 87 -7.42 2.87 8.69
C LEU A 87 -8.80 2.61 8.10
N THR A 88 -9.85 3.26 8.62
CA THR A 88 -11.20 3.06 8.10
C THR A 88 -11.28 3.54 6.66
N GLN A 89 -11.64 2.61 5.78
CA GLN A 89 -11.87 2.88 4.37
C GLN A 89 -13.29 2.45 4.01
N THR A 90 -14.14 3.43 3.73
CA THR A 90 -15.50 3.19 3.25
C THR A 90 -15.49 3.15 1.72
N PRO A 91 -16.00 2.09 1.07
CA PRO A 91 -16.24 2.07 -0.36
C PRO A 91 -17.04 3.27 -0.84
N GLY A 92 -16.64 3.86 -1.96
CA GLY A 92 -17.46 4.89 -2.60
C GLY A 92 -18.78 4.28 -3.06
N VAL A 93 -19.90 4.84 -2.62
CA VAL A 93 -21.19 4.59 -3.26
C VAL A 93 -21.16 5.27 -4.63
N THR A 94 -21.38 4.48 -5.68
CA THR A 94 -21.56 4.99 -7.05
C THR A 94 -22.90 5.70 -7.16
#